data_AF-A0A7S2VGG2-F1
#
_entry.id   AF-A0A7S2VGG2-F1
#
_cell.length_a   1.000
_cell.length_b   1.000
_cell.length_c   1.000
_cell.angle_alpha   90.00
_cell.angle_beta   90.00
_cell.angle_gamma   90.00
#
_symmetry.space_group_name_H-M   'P 1'
#
loop_
_entity.id
_entity.type
_entity.pdbx_description
1 polymer ?
#
loop_
_entity_poly.entity_id
_entity_poly.type
_entity_poly.pdbx_seq_one_letter_code
_entity_poly.pdbx_strand_id
1 'polypeptide(L)'
;SEVWRPAKSNLLQVLVSLQGLVLVEEPYFNEPGLERARGTPQGAAHAQRYSEDARLKSLRSVLRVFEAPPGGFEEIAKGHFAGCASGLLRRLERLVAEAKPRRPQRVDGIDLNAAAPSEHFKRELNKLLPGLRSMQQKLCAEQRPEALEQR
;
A
#
# COMPACT_ATOMS: atom_id res chain seq x y z
N SER A 1 12.78 -19.96 -22.09
CA SER A 1 11.44 -19.44 -21.78
C SER A 1 11.27 -19.42 -20.26
N GLU A 2 10.54 -18.43 -19.73
CA GLU A 2 10.22 -18.31 -18.30
C GLU A 2 9.01 -19.20 -17.95
N VAL A 3 9.11 -20.49 -18.24
CA VAL A 3 8.03 -21.46 -18.02
C VAL A 3 8.35 -22.27 -16.76
N TRP A 4 7.30 -22.66 -16.03
CA TRP A 4 7.45 -23.54 -14.86
C TRP A 4 8.22 -24.83 -15.21
N ARG A 5 9.21 -25.17 -14.38
CA ARG A 5 10.02 -26.38 -14.53
C ARG A 5 9.92 -27.22 -13.26
N PRO A 6 9.21 -28.36 -13.25
CA PRO A 6 8.97 -29.14 -12.03
C PRO A 6 10.23 -29.47 -11.20
N ALA A 7 11.36 -29.72 -11.87
CA ALA A 7 12.63 -30.08 -11.22
C ALA A 7 13.47 -28.88 -10.74
N LYS A 8 13.10 -27.63 -11.06
CA LYS A 8 13.91 -26.43 -10.76
C LYS A 8 13.11 -25.29 -10.13
N SER A 9 11.82 -25.23 -10.44
CA SER A 9 10.92 -24.20 -9.96
C SER A 9 10.46 -24.51 -8.54
N ASN A 10 10.36 -23.48 -7.70
CA ASN A 10 9.92 -23.63 -6.32
C ASN A 10 9.08 -22.43 -5.85
N LEU A 11 8.42 -22.58 -4.70
CA LEU A 11 7.54 -21.56 -4.15
C LEU A 11 8.30 -20.27 -3.82
N LEU A 12 9.54 -20.36 -3.33
CA LEU A 12 10.35 -19.17 -3.03
C LEU A 12 10.57 -18.32 -4.30
N GLN A 13 10.89 -18.95 -5.43
CA GLN A 13 11.03 -18.25 -6.70
C GLN A 13 9.73 -17.56 -7.12
N VAL A 14 8.58 -18.21 -6.95
CA VAL A 14 7.27 -17.58 -7.25
C VAL A 14 7.06 -16.35 -6.38
N LEU A 15 7.34 -16.44 -5.07
CA LEU A 15 7.19 -15.30 -4.14
C LEU A 15 8.16 -14.16 -4.48
N VAL A 16 9.41 -14.46 -4.83
CA VAL A 16 10.40 -13.46 -5.26
C VAL A 16 9.99 -12.83 -6.60
N SER A 17 9.47 -13.60 -7.55
CA SER A 17 8.95 -13.08 -8.81
C SER A 17 7.76 -12.16 -8.60
N LEU A 18 6.83 -12.48 -7.68
CA LEU A 18 5.74 -11.56 -7.33
C LEU A 18 6.26 -10.23 -6.76
N GLN A 19 7.28 -10.28 -5.89
CA GLN A 19 7.90 -9.08 -5.33
C GLN A 19 8.63 -8.24 -6.38
N GLY A 20 9.32 -8.89 -7.33
CA GLY A 20 10.14 -8.20 -8.33
C GLY A 20 9.40 -7.75 -9.59
N LEU A 21 8.30 -8.42 -9.94
CA LEU A 21 7.62 -8.22 -11.23
C LEU A 21 6.20 -7.65 -11.06
N VAL A 22 5.51 -7.96 -9.97
CA VAL A 22 4.10 -7.54 -9.78
C VAL A 22 3.97 -6.40 -8.78
N LEU A 23 4.57 -6.56 -7.59
CA LEU A 23 4.48 -5.58 -6.50
C LEU A 23 5.51 -4.45 -6.64
N VAL A 24 5.57 -3.87 -7.83
CA VAL A 24 6.53 -2.83 -8.23
C VAL A 24 5.97 -1.41 -8.05
N GLU A 25 6.83 -0.40 -8.11
CA GLU A 25 6.46 1.00 -7.87
C GLU A 25 5.57 1.61 -8.97
N GLU A 26 5.69 1.14 -10.20
CA GLU A 26 4.92 1.63 -11.36
C GLU A 26 4.26 0.48 -12.13
N PRO A 27 3.25 -0.18 -11.54
CA PRO A 27 2.64 -1.38 -12.11
C PRO A 27 1.93 -1.13 -13.44
N TYR A 28 1.59 0.13 -13.76
CA TYR A 28 1.05 0.53 -15.07
C TYR A 28 1.92 0.09 -16.24
N PHE A 29 3.25 0.12 -16.08
CA PHE A 29 4.19 -0.23 -17.16
C PHE A 29 4.45 -1.74 -17.27
N ASN A 30 3.81 -2.56 -16.45
CA ASN A 30 3.84 -4.02 -16.62
C ASN A 30 2.88 -4.48 -17.72
N GLU A 31 1.99 -3.61 -18.19
CA GLU A 31 1.08 -3.90 -19.28
C GLU A 31 1.83 -3.91 -20.63
N PRO A 32 1.61 -4.93 -21.48
CA PRO A 32 2.31 -5.05 -22.76
C PRO A 32 2.16 -3.81 -23.64
N GLY A 33 3.29 -3.22 -24.04
CA GLY A 33 3.35 -2.10 -24.96
C GLY A 33 3.30 -0.73 -24.29
N LEU A 34 3.03 -0.65 -22.98
CA LEU A 34 3.02 0.63 -22.24
C LEU A 34 4.41 1.09 -21.81
N GLU A 35 5.43 0.22 -21.89
CA GLU A 35 6.83 0.55 -21.57
C GLU A 35 7.35 1.71 -22.41
N ARG A 36 6.85 1.82 -23.66
CA ARG A 36 7.18 2.91 -24.60
C ARG A 36 6.71 4.28 -24.13
N ALA A 37 5.69 4.33 -23.27
CA ALA A 37 5.19 5.57 -22.70
C ALA A 37 6.01 6.05 -21.49
N ARG A 38 6.94 5.23 -20.98
CA ARG A 38 7.79 5.59 -19.84
C ARG A 38 8.63 6.84 -20.17
N GLY A 39 8.69 7.79 -19.23
CA GLY A 39 9.40 9.06 -19.40
C GLY A 39 8.61 10.13 -20.16
N THR A 40 7.45 9.81 -20.74
CA THR A 40 6.56 10.82 -21.33
C THR A 40 5.65 11.45 -20.26
N PRO A 41 5.27 12.72 -20.39
CA PRO A 41 4.31 13.35 -19.47
C PRO A 41 2.96 12.61 -19.42
N GLN A 42 2.49 12.09 -20.56
CA GLN A 42 1.25 11.33 -20.65
C GLN A 42 1.35 9.98 -19.92
N GLY A 43 2.45 9.25 -20.14
CA GLY A 43 2.71 7.98 -19.46
C GLY A 43 2.81 8.17 -17.94
N ALA A 44 3.48 9.23 -17.48
CA ALA A 44 3.55 9.57 -16.06
C ALA A 44 2.17 9.85 -15.46
N ALA A 45 1.31 10.62 -16.16
CA ALA A 45 -0.04 10.91 -15.70
C ALA A 45 -0.92 9.65 -15.63
N HIS A 46 -0.81 8.73 -16.58
CA HIS A 46 -1.54 7.45 -16.53
C HIS A 46 -1.01 6.53 -15.43
N ALA A 47 0.31 6.42 -15.29
CA ALA A 47 0.94 5.63 -14.23
C ALA A 47 0.51 6.12 -12.83
N GLN A 48 0.46 7.44 -12.63
CA GLN A 48 0.01 8.02 -11.37
C GLN A 48 -1.45 7.67 -11.06
N ARG A 49 -2.37 7.83 -12.02
CA ARG A 49 -3.79 7.45 -11.83
C ARG A 49 -3.94 5.96 -11.51
N TYR A 50 -3.18 5.12 -12.20
CA TYR A 50 -3.17 3.68 -11.93
C TYR A 50 -2.70 3.39 -10.50
N SER A 51 -1.59 4.00 -10.07
CA SER A 51 -1.06 3.84 -8.71
C SER A 51 -2.04 4.34 -7.64
N GLU A 52 -2.74 5.45 -7.88
CA GLU A 52 -3.81 5.95 -7.01
C GLU A 52 -4.93 4.91 -6.83
N ASP A 53 -5.45 4.37 -7.93
CA ASP A 53 -6.50 3.36 -7.92
C ASP A 53 -6.05 2.04 -7.26
N ALA A 54 -4.85 1.58 -7.59
CA ALA A 54 -4.25 0.39 -7.00
C ALA A 54 -4.12 0.59 -5.48
N ARG A 55 -3.66 1.77 -5.05
CA ARG A 55 -3.51 2.11 -3.63
C ARG A 55 -4.85 2.10 -2.89
N LEU A 56 -5.92 2.66 -3.45
CA LEU A 56 -7.25 2.61 -2.84
C LEU A 56 -7.74 1.16 -2.66
N LYS A 57 -7.54 0.31 -3.67
CA LYS A 57 -7.87 -1.12 -3.60
C LYS A 57 -7.04 -1.83 -2.52
N SER A 58 -5.74 -1.56 -2.44
CA SER A 58 -4.87 -2.12 -1.40
C SER A 58 -5.31 -1.70 0.01
N LEU A 59 -5.69 -0.44 0.22
CA LEU A 59 -6.15 0.05 1.53
C LEU A 59 -7.48 -0.60 1.96
N ARG A 60 -8.41 -0.81 1.02
CA ARG A 60 -9.64 -1.58 1.28
C ARG A 60 -9.31 -3.02 1.66
N SER A 61 -8.32 -3.62 1.00
CA SER A 61 -7.84 -4.97 1.35
C SER A 61 -7.19 -5.00 2.74
N VAL A 62 -6.43 -3.97 3.14
CA VAL A 62 -5.84 -3.86 4.48
C VAL A 62 -6.93 -3.89 5.54
N LEU A 63 -7.98 -3.07 5.39
CA LEU A 63 -9.11 -3.05 6.32
C LEU A 63 -9.81 -4.41 6.40
N ARG A 64 -10.06 -5.06 5.25
CA ARG A 64 -10.67 -6.38 5.20
C ARG A 64 -9.82 -7.45 5.90
N VAL A 65 -8.51 -7.47 5.65
CA VAL A 65 -7.60 -8.44 6.28
C VAL A 65 -7.47 -8.18 7.78
N PHE A 66 -7.55 -6.93 8.22
CA PHE A 66 -7.58 -6.60 9.64
C PHE A 66 -8.89 -7.06 10.31
N GLU A 67 -10.04 -6.88 9.67
CA GLU A 67 -11.34 -7.30 10.20
C GLU A 67 -11.53 -8.82 10.20
N ALA A 68 -11.06 -9.48 9.14
CA ALA A 68 -11.19 -10.93 8.96
C ALA A 68 -9.90 -11.48 8.33
N PRO A 69 -8.85 -11.74 9.14
CA PRO A 69 -7.63 -12.35 8.64
C PRO A 69 -7.90 -13.72 8.00
N PRO A 70 -7.15 -14.10 6.95
CA PRO A 70 -7.19 -15.46 6.43
C PRO A 70 -6.80 -16.46 7.53
N GLY A 71 -7.44 -17.62 7.53
CA GLY A 71 -7.19 -18.66 8.53
C GLY A 71 -5.71 -19.04 8.61
N GLY A 72 -5.15 -19.03 9.82
CA GLY A 72 -3.73 -19.31 10.08
C GLY A 72 -2.80 -18.11 9.90
N PHE A 73 -3.32 -16.93 9.56
CA PHE A 73 -2.56 -15.68 9.42
C PHE A 73 -2.94 -14.62 10.47
N GLU A 74 -3.75 -14.94 11.47
CA GLU A 74 -4.27 -14.01 12.46
C GLU A 74 -3.14 -13.26 13.19
N GLU A 75 -2.20 -14.01 13.78
CA GLU A 75 -1.07 -13.43 14.51
C GLU A 75 -0.09 -12.69 13.60
N ILE A 76 0.12 -13.19 12.38
CA ILE A 76 0.99 -12.54 11.38
C ILE A 76 0.39 -11.20 10.96
N ALA A 77 -0.91 -11.17 10.64
CA ALA A 77 -1.62 -9.96 10.25
C ALA A 77 -1.61 -8.94 11.40
N LYS A 78 -1.93 -9.40 12.62
CA LYS A 78 -1.92 -8.57 13.83
C LYS A 78 -0.53 -7.95 14.08
N GLY A 79 0.52 -8.76 14.10
CA GLY A 79 1.90 -8.30 14.30
C GLY A 79 2.36 -7.34 13.20
N HIS A 80 2.03 -7.64 11.95
CA HIS A 80 2.34 -6.77 10.81
C HIS A 80 1.68 -5.39 10.96
N PHE A 81 0.37 -5.34 11.19
CA PHE A 81 -0.36 -4.08 11.30
C PHE A 81 0.02 -3.30 12.56
N ALA A 82 0.31 -3.97 13.68
CA ALA A 82 0.84 -3.34 14.87
C ALA A 82 2.14 -2.55 14.58
N GLY A 83 3.04 -3.10 13.77
CA GLY A 83 4.30 -2.44 13.40
C GLY A 83 4.14 -1.33 12.35
N CYS A 84 3.12 -1.41 11.48
CA CYS A 84 3.05 -0.55 10.30
C CYS A 84 1.91 0.48 10.28
N ALA A 85 0.84 0.31 11.08
CA ALA A 85 -0.37 1.14 11.02
C ALA A 85 -0.10 2.63 11.22
N SER A 86 0.72 2.98 12.21
CA SER A 86 1.09 4.38 12.50
C SER A 86 1.90 5.02 11.35
N GLY A 87 2.82 4.26 10.76
CA GLY A 87 3.59 4.70 9.61
C GLY A 87 2.73 4.84 8.37
N LEU A 88 1.79 3.92 8.17
CA LEU A 88 0.81 3.95 7.07
C LEU A 88 -0.05 5.21 7.14
N LEU A 89 -0.72 5.45 8.27
CA LEU A 89 -1.60 6.62 8.45
C LEU A 89 -0.86 7.94 8.19
N ARG A 90 0.35 8.10 8.74
CA ARG A 90 1.17 9.29 8.49
C ARG A 90 1.44 9.51 6.99
N ARG A 91 1.73 8.45 6.24
CA ARG A 91 1.96 8.55 4.79
C ARG A 91 0.67 8.92 4.04
N LEU A 92 -0.48 8.37 4.45
CA LEU A 92 -1.78 8.69 3.84
C LEU A 92 -2.23 10.12 4.14
N GLU A 93 -2.03 10.61 5.37
CA GLU A 93 -2.32 11.99 5.75
C GLU A 93 -1.48 12.98 4.94
N ARG A 94 -0.23 12.63 4.64
CA ARG A 94 0.60 13.40 3.72
C ARG A 94 0.10 13.40 2.27
N LEU A 95 -0.52 12.31 1.81
CA LEU A 95 -1.09 12.24 0.46
C LEU A 95 -2.35 13.11 0.30
N VAL A 96 -3.11 13.33 1.37
CA VAL A 96 -4.27 14.23 1.34
C VAL A 96 -3.92 15.68 1.65
N ALA A 97 -2.75 15.95 2.24
CA ALA A 97 -2.31 17.30 2.53
C ALA A 97 -2.07 18.09 1.23
N GLU A 98 -2.52 19.34 1.21
CA GLU A 98 -2.34 20.25 0.06
C GLU A 98 -0.92 20.86 -0.03
N ALA A 99 -0.01 20.45 0.87
CA ALA A 99 1.33 21.00 0.93
C ALA A 99 2.23 20.37 -0.14
N LYS A 100 2.84 21.22 -0.99
CA LYS A 100 3.93 20.77 -1.87
C LYS A 100 5.08 20.22 -1.01
N PRO A 101 5.62 19.03 -1.33
CA PRO A 101 6.70 18.46 -0.54
C PRO A 101 7.95 19.34 -0.68
N ARG A 102 8.67 19.53 0.44
CA ARG A 102 9.94 20.30 0.45
C ARG A 102 11.06 19.65 -0.37
N ARG A 103 10.93 18.36 -0.71
CA ARG A 103 11.92 17.58 -1.46
C ARG A 103 11.20 16.66 -2.45
N PRO A 104 11.85 16.28 -3.56
CA PRO A 104 11.38 15.22 -4.43
C PRO A 104 10.99 13.98 -3.62
N GLN A 105 9.72 13.64 -3.63
CA GLN A 105 9.22 12.51 -2.86
C GLN A 105 8.17 11.72 -3.62
N ARG A 106 8.34 10.40 -3.63
CA ARG A 106 7.30 9.44 -3.98
C ARG A 106 6.82 8.77 -2.70
N VAL A 107 5.50 8.65 -2.56
CA VAL A 107 4.87 8.09 -1.36
C VAL A 107 3.97 6.96 -1.81
N ASP A 108 4.37 5.73 -1.48
CA ASP A 108 3.56 4.55 -1.76
C ASP A 108 3.17 4.43 -3.25
N GLY A 109 4.11 4.72 -4.16
CA GLY A 109 3.90 4.67 -5.61
C GLY A 109 3.27 5.93 -6.22
N ILE A 110 2.90 6.93 -5.41
CA ILE A 110 2.33 8.20 -5.87
C ILE A 110 3.41 9.28 -5.89
N ASP A 111 3.67 9.85 -7.06
CA ASP A 111 4.68 10.88 -7.26
C ASP A 111 4.14 12.26 -6.91
N LEU A 112 4.59 12.83 -5.79
CA LEU A 112 4.13 14.14 -5.33
C LEU A 112 4.83 15.32 -6.04
N ASN A 113 5.77 15.05 -6.95
CA ASN A 113 6.54 16.07 -7.65
C ASN A 113 6.06 16.24 -9.08
N ALA A 114 5.65 15.13 -9.71
CA ALA A 114 5.08 15.14 -11.05
C ALA A 114 3.71 15.84 -11.06
N ALA A 115 2.81 15.46 -10.14
CA ALA A 115 1.52 16.11 -9.97
C ALA A 115 0.98 15.88 -8.55
N ALA A 116 0.15 16.82 -8.08
CA ALA A 116 -0.62 16.57 -6.87
C ALA A 116 -1.55 15.36 -7.06
N PRO A 117 -1.83 14.57 -6.00
CA PRO A 117 -2.79 13.47 -6.09
C PRO A 117 -4.15 13.96 -6.59
N SER A 118 -4.84 13.14 -7.38
CA SER A 118 -6.12 13.53 -7.96
C SER A 118 -7.20 13.80 -6.90
N GLU A 119 -8.14 14.69 -7.22
CA GLU A 119 -9.27 14.99 -6.32
C GLU A 119 -10.17 13.76 -6.09
N HIS A 120 -10.28 12.88 -7.10
CA HIS A 120 -10.96 11.60 -6.94
C HIS A 120 -10.26 10.75 -5.88
N PHE A 121 -8.95 10.58 -6.00
CA PHE A 121 -8.15 9.82 -5.04
C PHE A 121 -8.25 10.37 -3.63
N LYS A 122 -8.07 11.69 -3.45
CA LYS A 122 -8.18 12.33 -2.13
C LYS A 122 -9.55 12.10 -1.49
N ARG A 123 -10.64 12.25 -2.26
CA ARG A 123 -12.01 12.02 -1.77
C ARG A 123 -12.21 10.58 -1.33
N GLU A 124 -11.78 9.60 -2.12
CA GLU A 124 -11.91 8.19 -1.75
C GLU A 124 -11.01 7.82 -0.57
N LEU A 125 -9.80 8.36 -0.51
CA LEU A 125 -8.89 8.15 0.62
C LEU A 125 -9.48 8.71 1.92
N ASN A 126 -10.09 9.90 1.88
CA ASN A 126 -10.76 10.49 3.04
C ASN A 126 -11.91 9.62 3.59
N LYS A 127 -12.58 8.84 2.74
CA LYS A 127 -13.60 7.86 3.19
C LYS A 127 -12.98 6.68 3.94
N LEU A 128 -11.74 6.31 3.62
CA LEU A 128 -11.04 5.16 4.23
C LEU A 128 -10.29 5.53 5.53
N LEU A 129 -9.86 6.79 5.67
CA LEU A 129 -9.08 7.25 6.83
C LEU A 129 -9.74 6.95 8.19
N PRO A 130 -11.06 7.12 8.40
CA PRO A 130 -11.69 6.78 9.68
C PRO A 130 -11.51 5.31 10.07
N GLY A 131 -11.68 4.38 9.12
CA GLY A 131 -11.49 2.94 9.37
C GLY A 131 -10.05 2.61 9.73
N LEU A 132 -9.08 3.23 9.03
CA LEU A 132 -7.66 3.03 9.29
C LEU A 132 -7.23 3.62 10.65
N ARG A 133 -7.82 4.74 11.07
CA ARG A 133 -7.63 5.31 12.42
C ARG A 133 -8.21 4.40 13.49
N SER A 134 -9.41 3.86 13.27
CA SER A 134 -10.02 2.89 14.18
C SER A 134 -9.15 1.63 14.33
N MET A 135 -8.63 1.11 13.22
CA MET A 135 -7.66 -0.01 13.22
C MET A 135 -6.43 0.32 14.08
N GLN A 136 -5.79 1.49 13.87
CA GLN A 136 -4.64 1.91 14.67
C GLN A 136 -4.98 2.02 16.17
N GLN A 137 -6.13 2.60 16.51
CA GLN A 137 -6.56 2.76 17.91
C GLN A 137 -6.75 1.41 18.61
N LYS A 138 -7.40 0.44 17.93
CA LYS A 138 -7.58 -0.92 18.44
C LYS A 138 -6.23 -1.59 18.72
N LEU A 139 -5.31 -1.53 17.75
CA LEU A 139 -3.95 -2.08 17.89
C LEU A 139 -3.18 -1.43 19.04
N CYS A 140 -3.29 -0.12 19.23
CA CYS A 140 -2.65 0.58 20.36
C CYS A 140 -3.28 0.22 21.72
N ALA A 141 -4.59 0.01 21.78
CA ALA A 141 -5.30 -0.35 23.01
C ALA A 141 -4.89 -1.75 23.50
N GLU A 142 -4.77 -2.71 22.58
CA GLU A 142 -4.33 -4.08 22.87
C GLU A 142 -2.86 -4.18 23.32
N GLN A 143 -2.05 -3.16 23.04
CA GLN A 143 -0.64 -3.09 23.47
C GLN A 143 -0.46 -2.48 24.86
N ARG A 144 -1.52 -1.97 25.51
CA ARG A 144 -1.42 -1.54 26.91
C ARG A 144 -1.53 -2.78 27.80
N PRO A 145 -0.46 -3.19 28.50
CA PRO A 145 -0.62 -4.20 29.53
C PRO A 145 -1.55 -3.64 30.61
N GLU A 146 -2.37 -4.52 31.20
CA GLU A 146 -3.13 -4.32 32.44
C GLU A 146 -2.17 -4.04 33.62
N ALA A 147 -1.39 -2.98 33.54
CA ALA A 147 -0.63 -2.48 34.66
C ALA A 147 -1.57 -1.56 35.43
N LEU A 148 -2.46 -2.11 36.28
CA LEU A 148 -3.05 -1.45 37.48
C LEU A 148 -4.23 -2.20 38.17
N GLU A 149 -4.25 -3.54 38.26
CA GLU A 149 -5.21 -4.24 39.17
C GLU A 149 -4.56 -5.14 40.23
N GLN A 150 -3.30 -4.88 40.60
CA GLN A 150 -2.69 -5.48 41.79
C GLN A 150 -1.88 -4.43 42.58
N ARG A 151 -2.59 -3.56 43.31
CA ARG A 151 -2.04 -2.81 44.44
C ARG A 151 -3.05 -2.79 45.58
#